data_AF-A0A392TF42-F1
#
_entry.id   AF-A0A392TF42-F1
#
_cell.length_a   1.000
_cell.length_b   1.000
_cell.length_c   1.000
_cell.angle_alpha   90.00
_cell.angle_beta   90.00
_cell.angle_gamma   90.00
#
_symmetry.space_group_name_H-M   'P 1'
#
loop_
_entity.id
_entity.type
_entity.pdbx_description
1 polymer ?
#
loop_
_entity_poly.entity_id
_entity_poly.type
_entity_poly.pdbx_seq_one_letter_code
_entity_poly.pdbx_strand_id
1 'polypeptide(L)' 'MSHEIRSPLSGVVSMAEVLSTTKLDREQRELLNVMLSSGDMVLQIINDILDLSK' A
#
# COMPACT_ATOMS: atom_id res chain seq x y z
N MET A 1 -16.31 -3.42 8.40
CA MET A 1 -15.04 -2.79 8.83
C MET A 1 -13.82 -3.21 8.01
N SER A 2 -13.51 -4.50 7.84
CA SER A 2 -12.34 -4.92 7.04
C SER A 2 -12.32 -4.39 5.60
N HIS A 3 -13.47 -4.40 4.93
CA HIS A 3 -13.65 -3.81 3.61
C HIS A 3 -13.49 -2.28 3.59
N GLU A 4 -13.88 -1.60 4.66
CA GLU A 4 -13.77 -0.13 4.79
C GLU A 4 -12.32 0.32 5.02
N ILE A 5 -11.45 -0.56 5.52
CA ILE A 5 -10.02 -0.30 5.66
C ILE A 5 -9.26 -0.73 4.39
N ARG A 6 -9.64 -1.87 3.79
CA ARG A 6 -8.97 -2.39 2.59
C ARG A 6 -9.14 -1.48 1.38
N SER A 7 -10.36 -0.97 1.12
CA SER A 7 -10.62 -0.10 -0.03
C SER A 7 -9.76 1.17 -0.09
N PRO A 8 -9.67 2.01 0.96
CA PRO A 8 -8.82 3.20 0.91
C PRO A 8 -7.33 2.85 0.82
N LEU A 9 -6.88 1.79 1.49
CA LEU A 9 -5.48 1.35 1.41
C LEU A 9 -5.09 0.88 0.01
N SER A 10 -5.92 0.04 -0.62
CA SER A 10 -5.72 -0.38 -2.01
C SER A 10 -5.71 0.82 -2.96
N GLY A 11 -6.55 1.83 -2.71
CA GLY A 11 -6.51 3.10 -3.45
C GLY A 11 -5.16 3.81 -3.35
N VAL A 12 -4.60 3.93 -2.15
CA VAL A 12 -3.26 4.55 -1.93
C VAL A 12 -2.16 3.77 -2.64
N VAL A 13 -2.15 2.43 -2.53
CA VAL A 13 -1.15 1.58 -3.20
C VAL A 13 -1.25 1.71 -4.71
N SER A 14 -2.45 1.65 -5.29
CA SER A 14 -2.62 1.85 -6.74
C SER A 14 -2.19 3.23 -7.21
N MET A 15 -2.41 4.30 -6.42
CA MET A 15 -1.89 5.63 -6.77
C MET A 15 -0.36 5.67 -6.73
N ALA A 16 0.26 5.00 -5.76
CA ALA A 16 1.71 4.87 -5.70
C ALA A 16 2.26 4.05 -6.89
N GLU A 17 1.59 2.99 -7.31
CA GLU A 17 1.93 2.21 -8.50
C GLU A 17 1.87 3.07 -9.77
N VAL A 18 0.80 3.87 -9.94
CA VAL A 18 0.69 4.82 -11.07
C VAL A 18 1.83 5.83 -11.01
N LEU A 19 2.14 6.40 -9.84
CA LEU A 19 3.22 7.36 -9.68
C LEU A 19 4.58 6.75 -10.06
N SER A 20 4.78 5.45 -9.85
CA SER A 20 6.01 4.73 -10.20
C SER A 20 6.33 4.74 -11.70
N THR A 21 5.30 4.91 -12.53
CA THR A 21 5.40 4.98 -13.99
C THR A 21 5.73 6.39 -14.52
N THR A 22 5.82 7.38 -13.63
CA THR A 22 6.11 8.77 -13.98
C THR A 22 7.61 9.09 -13.89
N LYS A 23 8.01 10.30 -14.32
CA LYS A 23 9.38 10.78 -14.13
C LYS A 23 9.57 11.20 -12.68
N LEU A 24 10.40 10.45 -11.97
CA LEU A 24 10.77 10.70 -10.58
C LEU A 24 12.27 10.92 -10.48
N ASP A 25 12.69 11.85 -9.64
CA ASP A 25 14.08 11.94 -9.20
C ASP A 25 14.44 10.79 -8.24
N ARG A 26 15.71 10.75 -7.82
CA ARG A 26 16.22 9.67 -6.97
C ARG A 26 15.51 9.62 -5.61
N GLU A 27 15.36 10.77 -4.95
CA GLU A 27 14.77 10.86 -3.62
C GLU A 27 13.28 10.50 -3.66
N GLN A 28 12.56 10.99 -4.67
CA GLN A 28 11.17 10.63 -4.92
C GLN A 28 10.98 9.13 -5.15
N ARG A 29 11.88 8.49 -5.91
CA ARG A 29 11.81 7.05 -6.16
C ARG A 29 12.11 6.23 -4.89
N GLU A 30 13.06 6.67 -4.06
CA GLU A 30 13.33 6.05 -2.76
C GLU A 30 12.11 6.15 -1.83
N LEU A 31 11.50 7.33 -1.71
CA LEU A 31 10.28 7.53 -0.93
C LEU A 31 9.13 6.66 -1.45
N LEU A 32 8.96 6.58 -2.77
CA LEU A 32 7.91 5.77 -3.38
C LEU A 32 8.08 4.27 -3.11
N ASN A 33 9.31 3.78 -3.14
CA ASN A 33 9.61 2.38 -2.80
C ASN A 33 9.26 2.07 -1.33
N VAL A 34 9.51 3.02 -0.43
CA VAL A 34 9.11 2.89 0.99
C VAL A 34 7.58 2.88 1.11
N MET A 35 6.88 3.75 0.38
CA MET A 35 5.40 3.77 0.38
C MET A 35 4.80 2.44 -0.11
N LEU A 36 5.29 1.90 -1.22
CA LEU A 36 4.81 0.65 -1.80
C LEU A 36 5.03 -0.54 -0.85
N SER A 37 6.26 -0.70 -0.35
CA SER A 37 6.58 -1.78 0.59
C SER A 37 5.82 -1.68 1.91
N SER A 38 5.56 -0.47 2.40
CA SER A 38 4.71 -0.25 3.58
C SER A 38 3.25 -0.62 3.30
N GLY A 39 2.73 -0.28 2.11
CA GLY A 39 1.38 -0.62 1.69
C GLY A 39 1.14 -2.13 1.66
N ASP A 40 2.08 -2.89 1.08
CA ASP A 40 2.05 -4.35 1.04
C ASP A 40 2.06 -4.95 2.45
N MET A 41 2.93 -4.44 3.33
CA MET A 41 3.02 -4.90 4.72
C MET A 41 1.72 -4.65 5.49
N VAL A 42 1.08 -3.49 5.31
CA VAL A 42 -0.20 -3.21 5.99
C VAL A 42 -1.31 -4.11 5.46
N LEU A 43 -1.36 -4.38 4.15
CA LEU A 43 -2.33 -5.32 3.58
C LEU A 43 -2.15 -6.74 4.16
N GLN A 44 -0.90 -7.18 4.33
CA GLN A 44 -0.60 -8.46 4.97
C GLN A 44 -1.08 -8.49 6.42
N ILE A 45 -0.75 -7.48 7.23
CA ILE A 45 -1.20 -7.39 8.63
C ILE A 45 -2.73 -7.41 8.73
N ILE A 46 -3.42 -6.68 7.86
CA ILE A 46 -4.90 -6.69 7.82
C ILE A 46 -5.41 -8.09 7.52
N ASN A 47 -4.82 -8.80 6.55
CA ASN A 47 -5.23 -10.17 6.22
C ASN A 47 -5.01 -11.12 7.41
N ASP A 48 -3.86 -11.04 8.07
CA ASP A 48 -3.54 -11.89 9.22
C ASP A 48 -4.51 -11.66 10.40
N ILE A 49 -4.86 -10.39 10.70
CA ILE A 49 -5.85 -10.06 11.73
C ILE A 49 -7.23 -10.62 11.39
N LEU A 50 -7.61 -10.59 10.10
CA LEU A 50 -8.90 -11.11 9.65
C LEU A 50 -8.99 -12.62 9.75
N ASP A 51 -7.91 -13.33 9.42
CA ASP A 51 -7.86 -14.77 9.55
C ASP A 51 -7.86 -15.22 11.02
N LEU A 52 -7.28 -14.43 11.93
CA LEU A 52 -7.38 -14.67 13.39
C LEU A 52 -8.78 -14.39 13.95
N SER A 53 -9.57 -13.54 13.30
CA SER A 53 -10.90 -13.11 13.77
C SER A 53 -12.05 -13.99 13.28
N LYS A 54 -11.76 -15.06 12.53
CA LYS A 54 -12.72 -16.11 12.15
C LYS A 54 -12.81 -17.19 13.20
#